data_AF-A0AAJ1Q3M7-F1
#
_entry.id   AF-A0AAJ1Q3M7-F1
#
_cell.length_a   1.000
_cell.length_b   1.000
_cell.length_c   1.000
_cell.angle_alpha   90.00
_cell.angle_beta   90.00
_cell.angle_gamma   90.00
#
_symmetry.space_group_name_H-M   'P 1'
#
loop_
_entity.id
_entity.type
_entity.pdbx_description
1 polymer ?
#
loop_
_entity_poly.entity_id
_entity_poly.type
_entity_poly.pdbx_seq_one_letter_code
_entity_poly.pdbx_strand_id
1 'polypeptide(L)' 'MSDKLVLLRLAWKADGEGAVRVDPALVSGVTGLSLSRVEAAISSLERSGLIEARRWSDSGCWSARLLLGGVL' A
#
# COMPACT_ATOMS: atom_id res chain seq x y z
N MET A 1 12.05 3.47 -6.14
CA MET A 1 11.46 2.58 -7.17
C MET A 1 10.35 1.71 -6.58
N SER A 2 10.59 0.98 -5.49
CA SER A 2 9.62 0.11 -4.82
C SER A 2 8.30 0.79 -4.45
N ASP A 3 8.36 1.99 -3.85
CA ASP A 3 7.18 2.76 -3.43
C ASP A 3 6.23 3.09 -4.58
N LYS A 4 6.76 3.38 -5.77
CA LYS A 4 5.96 3.67 -6.96
C LYS A 4 5.20 2.44 -7.46
N LEU A 5 5.82 1.27 -7.45
CA LEU A 5 5.17 0.01 -7.85
C LEU A 5 4.08 -0.39 -6.86
N VAL A 6 4.34 -0.24 -5.56
CA VAL A 6 3.36 -0.49 -4.51
C VAL A 6 2.19 0.49 -4.64
N LEU A 7 2.46 1.80 -4.82
CA LEU A 7 1.43 2.82 -4.99
C LEU A 7 0.56 2.56 -6.23
N LEU A 8 1.15 2.22 -7.38
CA LEU A 8 0.39 1.86 -8.59
C LEU A 8 -0.51 0.65 -8.35
N ARG A 9 -0.03 -0.36 -7.62
CA ARG A 9 -0.83 -1.54 -7.29
C ARG A 9 -2.00 -1.19 -6.37
N LEU A 10 -1.79 -0.31 -5.38
CA LEU A 10 -2.85 0.19 -4.51
C LEU A 10 -3.88 0.99 -5.30
N ALA A 11 -3.43 1.88 -6.20
CA ALA A 11 -4.30 2.66 -7.05
C ALA A 11 -5.15 1.81 -7.98
N TRP A 12 -4.56 0.79 -8.60
CA TRP A 12 -5.30 -0.18 -9.40
C TRP A 12 -6.40 -0.89 -8.61
N LYS A 13 -6.12 -1.23 -7.34
CA LYS A 13 -7.08 -1.95 -6.51
C LYS A 13 -8.17 -1.03 -5.94
N ALA A 14 -7.89 0.27 -5.82
CA ALA A 14 -8.75 1.25 -5.19
C ALA A 14 -9.79 1.87 -6.13
N ASP A 15 -9.92 1.36 -7.36
CA ASP A 15 -10.84 1.86 -8.39
C ASP A 15 -12.28 1.97 -7.84
N GLY A 16 -12.64 3.17 -7.37
CA GLY A 16 -13.94 3.55 -6.81
C GLY A 16 -14.19 3.30 -5.31
N GLU A 17 -13.49 2.37 -4.64
CA GLU A 17 -13.93 1.84 -3.32
C GLU A 17 -13.31 2.52 -2.08
N GLY A 18 -12.43 3.51 -2.25
CA GLY A 18 -11.82 4.22 -1.13
C GLY A 18 -10.70 3.42 -0.44
N ALA A 19 -11.00 2.72 0.66
CA ALA A 19 -9.99 1.96 1.42
C ALA A 19 -9.93 0.50 0.98
N VAL A 20 -8.77 0.05 0.52
CA VAL A 20 -8.54 -1.31 0.03
C VAL A 20 -7.86 -2.18 1.07
N ARG A 21 -8.24 -3.45 1.14
CA ARG A 21 -7.45 -4.47 1.82
C ARG A 21 -6.21 -4.80 0.99
N VAL A 22 -5.05 -4.78 1.62
CA VAL A 22 -3.74 -5.08 1.02
C VAL A 22 -3.16 -6.28 1.74
N ASP A 23 -2.86 -7.32 0.98
CA ASP A 23 -2.07 -8.44 1.45
C ASP A 23 -0.63 -8.25 0.95
N PRO A 24 0.35 -7.99 1.84
CA PRO A 24 1.74 -7.78 1.43
C PRO A 24 2.33 -8.96 0.66
N ALA A 25 1.90 -10.20 0.91
CA ALA A 25 2.37 -11.38 0.19
C ALA A 25 1.86 -11.40 -1.26
N LEU A 26 0.60 -11.04 -1.49
CA LEU A 26 0.06 -10.89 -2.84
C LEU A 26 0.75 -9.77 -3.62
N VAL A 27 1.02 -8.63 -2.96
CA VAL A 27 1.75 -7.52 -3.59
C VAL A 27 3.19 -7.93 -3.90
N SER A 28 3.84 -8.69 -3.01
CA SER A 28 5.17 -9.26 -3.24
C SER A 28 5.19 -10.14 -4.48
N GLY A 29 4.23 -11.08 -4.63
CA GLY A 29 4.14 -11.96 -5.79
C GLY A 29 3.93 -11.22 -7.12
N VAL A 30 3.13 -10.14 -7.12
CA VAL A 30 2.86 -9.35 -8.35
C VAL A 30 4.01 -8.41 -8.69
N THR A 31 4.66 -7.82 -7.69
CA THR A 31 5.72 -6.82 -7.92
C THR A 31 7.13 -7.40 -8.00
N GLY A 32 7.32 -8.66 -7.58
CA GLY A 32 8.62 -9.30 -7.44
C GLY A 32 9.47 -8.75 -6.28
N LEU A 33 8.91 -7.86 -5.44
CA LEU A 33 9.59 -7.33 -4.26
C LEU A 33 9.52 -8.33 -3.11
N SER A 34 10.53 -8.35 -2.23
CA SER A 34 10.43 -9.11 -0.98
C SER A 34 9.31 -8.56 -0.09
N LEU A 35 8.73 -9.41 0.76
CA LEU A 35 7.69 -9.03 1.72
C LEU A 35 8.11 -7.82 2.57
N SER A 36 9.32 -7.87 3.13
CA SER A 36 9.90 -6.78 3.94
C SER A 36 9.99 -5.45 3.18
N ARG A 37 10.24 -5.50 1.86
CA ARG A 37 10.35 -4.31 1.03
C ARG A 37 9.00 -3.74 0.64
N VAL A 38 7.98 -4.59 0.50
CA VAL A 38 6.59 -4.17 0.34
C VAL A 38 6.10 -3.47 1.62
N GLU A 39 6.34 -4.05 2.78
CA GLU A 39 5.92 -3.45 4.06
C GLU A 39 6.63 -2.12 4.32
N ALA A 40 7.94 -2.05 4.06
CA ALA A 40 8.70 -0.80 4.16
C ALA A 40 8.18 0.28 3.20
N ALA A 41 7.78 -0.12 1.99
CA ALA A 41 7.20 0.80 1.01
C ALA A 41 5.81 1.31 1.45
N ILE A 42 4.95 0.46 2.02
CA ILE A 42 3.66 0.89 2.58
C ILE A 42 3.88 1.93 3.68
N SER A 43 4.76 1.67 4.65
CA SER A 43 5.08 2.63 5.70
C SER A 43 5.75 3.91 5.17
N SER A 44 6.53 3.81 4.09
CA SER A 44 7.13 4.97 3.42
C SER A 44 6.06 5.87 2.79
N LEU A 45 5.12 5.28 2.05
CA LEU A 45 4.00 5.98 1.41
C LEU A 45 3.05 6.62 2.43
N GLU A 46 2.84 5.95 3.57
CA GLU A 46 2.06 6.47 4.69
C GLU A 46 2.75 7.70 5.30
N ARG A 47 4.04 7.60 5.61
CA ARG A 47 4.83 8.73 6.14
C ARG A 47 4.91 9.90 5.16
N SER A 48 4.88 9.64 3.86
CA SER A 48 4.87 10.68 2.84
C SER A 48 3.49 11.28 2.59
N GLY A 49 2.45 10.86 3.32
CA GLY A 49 1.09 11.38 3.19
C GLY A 49 0.40 11.05 1.87
N LEU A 50 0.87 10.03 1.15
CA LEU A 50 0.24 9.60 -0.11
C LEU A 50 -0.90 8.59 0.13
N ILE A 51 -0.83 7.88 1.25
CA ILE A 51 -1.85 6.93 1.68
C ILE A 51 -2.10 7.07 3.19
N GLU A 52 -3.30 6.70 3.63
CA GLU A 52 -3.51 6.27 5.02
C GLU A 52 -3.40 4.75 5.07
N ALA A 53 -2.61 4.20 5.99
CA ALA A 53 -2.41 2.77 6.10
C ALA A 53 -2.63 2.30 7.55
N ARG A 54 -3.23 1.12 7.73
CA ARG A 54 -3.38 0.47 9.03
C ARG A 54 -3.14 -1.02 8.91
N ARG A 55 -2.15 -1.53 9.64
CA ARG A 55 -1.90 -2.98 9.73
C ARG A 55 -2.92 -3.66 10.65
N TRP A 56 -3.41 -4.83 10.24
CA TRP A 56 -4.29 -5.68 11.03
C TRP A 56 -3.46 -6.67 11.84
N SER A 57 -3.78 -6.81 13.13
CA SER A 57 -3.02 -7.62 14.08
C SER A 57 -3.21 -9.13 13.90
N ASP A 58 -4.31 -9.54 13.28
CA ASP A 58 -4.73 -10.95 13.14
C ASP A 58 -4.13 -11.65 11.92
N SER A 59 -3.94 -10.91 10.83
CA SER A 59 -3.66 -11.45 9.49
C SER A 59 -2.42 -10.85 8.85
N GLY A 60 -1.85 -9.79 9.42
CA GLY A 60 -0.73 -9.05 8.83
C GLY A 60 -1.10 -8.29 7.54
N CYS A 61 -2.37 -8.34 7.13
CA CYS A 61 -2.92 -7.51 6.06
C CYS A 61 -2.99 -6.04 6.48
N TRP A 62 -3.16 -5.16 5.51
CA TRP A 62 -3.31 -3.73 5.74
C TRP A 62 -4.63 -3.24 5.16
N SER A 63 -5.24 -2.25 5.80
CA SER A 63 -6.13 -1.32 5.12
C SER A 63 -5.29 -0.19 4.57
N ALA A 64 -5.42 0.14 3.29
CA ALA A 64 -4.78 1.30 2.70
C ALA A 64 -5.80 2.14 1.95
N ARG A 65 -5.81 3.45 2.16
CA ARG A 65 -6.64 4.41 1.42
C ARG A 65 -5.74 5.38 0.69
N LEU A 66 -5.97 5.56 -0.61
CA LEU A 66 -5.27 6.60 -1.35
C LEU A 66 -5.75 7.98 -0.92
N LEU A 67 -4.81 8.87 -0.66
CA LEU A 67 -5.08 10.29 -0.47
C LEU A 67 -4.90 10.98 -1.82
N LEU A 68 -5.96 10.98 -2.64
CA LEU A 68 -6.02 11.72 -3.90
C LEU A 68 -6.04 13.23 -3.60
N GLY A 69 -4.85 13.79 -3.36
CA GLY A 69 -4.70 15.20 -3.00
C GLY A 69 -3.52 15.41 -2.07
N GLY A 70 -2.35 14.85 -2.43
CA GLY A 70 -1.11 14.99 -1.66
C GLY A 70 -0.97 16.41 -1.10
N VAL A 71 -0.67 16.48 0.20
CA VAL A 71 -0.41 17.73 0.90
C VAL A 71 0.58 18.56 0.09
N LEU A 72 0.17 19.79 -0.25
CA LEU A 72 1.00 20.85 -0.82
C LEU A 72 2.20 21.16 0.09
#